data_AF-A0A1V6TS48-F1
#
_entry.id   AF-A0A1V6TS48-F1
#
_cell.length_a   1.000
_cell.length_b   1.000
_cell.length_c   1.000
_cell.angle_alpha   90.00
_cell.angle_beta   90.00
_cell.angle_gamma   90.00
#
_symmetry.space_group_name_H-M   'P 1'
#
loop_
_entity.id
_entity.type
_entity.pdbx_description
1 polymer ?
#
loop_
_entity_poly.entity_id
_entity_poly.type
_entity_poly.pdbx_seq_one_letter_code
_entity_poly.pdbx_strand_id
1 'polypeptide(L)'
;MERDDMKIEKGMVEPEKQNRHMENLVGAANIRGFHMQAPGAHKMTYLETISASWVICDSWAGVAGTVALAISQGGPVTLIYGPIIVLLLVGACTLTLAELASVYPTAGGQYHWTSIMAPKSINRGLSYCCGMVNMFSWIAICTGIAIIPAQCIVGMIVFYNPNYSPQPWHSFLIYQAINGIVLLYNITLLKRSLWIHDVSFFVTIASFLAITITCLAKSSPNYEPSKSVWGTFLNGSGWKSGGVAFLTGLVNPNYMYAGIDGALHLAEECIDAAIVVPRALMSTLTIGFVTSFVFMIAMLYCTSDLDAVVASNTG
;
A
#
# COMPACT_ATOMS: atom_id res chain seq x y z
N MET A 1 -23.78 -24.18 -84.62
CA MET A 1 -24.09 -22.75 -84.42
C MET A 1 -25.35 -22.75 -83.56
N GLU A 2 -25.35 -22.56 -82.26
CA GLU A 2 -24.39 -22.03 -81.27
C GLU A 2 -24.71 -22.71 -79.92
N ARG A 3 -23.68 -22.85 -79.06
CA ARG A 3 -23.82 -23.29 -77.66
C ARG A 3 -24.19 -22.07 -76.82
N ASP A 4 -25.07 -22.25 -75.83
CA ASP A 4 -25.12 -21.35 -74.67
C ASP A 4 -25.07 -22.19 -73.37
N ASP A 5 -23.89 -22.15 -72.76
CA ASP A 5 -23.52 -22.77 -71.49
C ASP A 5 -23.96 -21.86 -70.32
N MET A 6 -25.00 -22.22 -69.58
CA MET A 6 -25.32 -21.58 -68.30
C MET A 6 -24.47 -22.20 -67.19
N LYS A 7 -23.28 -21.61 -66.95
CA LYS A 7 -22.42 -21.95 -65.81
C LYS A 7 -23.02 -21.40 -64.50
N ILE A 8 -23.37 -22.32 -63.61
CA ILE A 8 -23.59 -22.04 -62.18
C ILE A 8 -22.22 -21.78 -61.56
N GLU A 9 -21.85 -20.53 -61.37
CA GLU A 9 -20.63 -20.14 -60.66
C GLU A 9 -20.90 -20.16 -59.15
N LYS A 10 -20.64 -21.31 -58.51
CA LYS A 10 -20.51 -21.40 -57.06
C LYS A 10 -19.27 -20.62 -56.64
N GLY A 11 -19.47 -19.40 -56.15
CA GLY A 11 -18.43 -18.64 -55.44
C GLY A 11 -18.10 -19.29 -54.10
N MET A 12 -17.22 -20.30 -54.10
CA MET A 12 -16.49 -20.70 -52.90
C MET A 12 -15.50 -19.59 -52.56
N VAL A 13 -15.89 -18.69 -51.66
CA VAL A 13 -14.96 -17.77 -51.01
C VAL A 13 -14.01 -18.62 -50.16
N GLU A 14 -12.72 -18.54 -50.47
CA GLU A 14 -11.65 -19.27 -49.76
C GLU A 14 -11.72 -19.01 -48.24
N PRO A 15 -11.73 -20.06 -47.39
CA PRO A 15 -11.79 -19.92 -45.94
C PRO A 15 -10.61 -19.11 -45.37
N GLU A 16 -9.48 -19.03 -46.07
CA GLU A 16 -8.34 -18.18 -45.69
C GLU A 16 -8.61 -16.68 -45.79
N LYS A 17 -9.46 -16.23 -46.72
CA LYS A 17 -9.80 -14.80 -46.84
C LYS A 17 -10.76 -14.36 -45.74
N GLN A 18 -11.66 -15.25 -45.33
CA GLN A 18 -12.58 -15.01 -44.22
C GLN A 18 -11.86 -15.08 -42.87
N ASN A 19 -10.88 -15.99 -42.69
CA ASN A 19 -10.01 -16.00 -41.52
C ASN A 19 -9.11 -14.76 -41.45
N ARG A 20 -8.52 -14.31 -42.57
CA ARG A 20 -7.76 -13.05 -42.59
C ARG A 20 -8.62 -11.83 -42.32
N HIS A 21 -9.88 -11.82 -42.77
CA HIS A 21 -10.80 -10.75 -42.46
C HIS A 21 -11.21 -10.77 -40.98
N MET A 22 -11.36 -11.96 -40.38
CA MET A 22 -11.63 -12.13 -38.95
C MET A 22 -10.41 -11.81 -38.08
N GLU A 23 -9.20 -12.16 -38.49
CA GLU A 23 -7.93 -11.75 -37.86
C GLU A 23 -7.72 -10.24 -37.98
N ASN A 24 -8.11 -9.62 -39.10
CA ASN A 24 -8.08 -8.17 -39.26
C ASN A 24 -9.16 -7.47 -38.42
N LEU A 25 -10.33 -8.09 -38.23
CA LEU A 25 -11.39 -7.59 -37.34
C LEU A 25 -11.04 -7.80 -35.86
N VAL A 26 -10.36 -8.89 -35.50
CA VAL A 26 -9.81 -9.15 -34.16
C VAL A 26 -8.59 -8.25 -33.89
N GLY A 27 -7.78 -7.97 -34.91
CA GLY A 27 -6.68 -7.01 -34.88
C GLY A 27 -7.14 -5.54 -34.82
N ALA A 28 -8.28 -5.21 -35.43
CA ALA A 28 -8.93 -3.90 -35.35
C ALA A 28 -9.79 -3.73 -34.08
N ALA A 29 -10.26 -4.84 -33.49
CA ALA A 29 -10.87 -4.88 -32.16
C ALA A 29 -9.83 -4.97 -31.04
N ASN A 30 -8.53 -4.89 -31.36
CA ASN A 30 -7.52 -4.57 -30.38
C ASN A 30 -7.77 -3.11 -29.95
N ILE A 31 -8.42 -2.98 -28.80
CA ILE A 31 -8.71 -1.72 -28.13
C ILE A 31 -7.36 -1.07 -27.81
N ARG A 32 -6.77 -0.38 -28.78
CA ARG A 32 -5.80 0.70 -28.56
C ARG A 32 -6.58 1.84 -27.92
N GLY A 33 -6.99 1.64 -26.66
CA GLY A 33 -7.35 2.74 -25.79
C GLY A 33 -6.13 3.62 -25.69
N PHE A 34 -6.26 4.87 -26.15
CA PHE A 34 -5.45 6.05 -25.83
C PHE A 34 -4.17 5.78 -25.02
N HIS A 35 -3.19 5.08 -25.58
CA HIS A 35 -1.82 5.11 -25.07
C HIS A 35 -1.17 6.36 -25.65
N MET A 36 -1.65 7.54 -25.24
CA MET A 36 -0.88 8.78 -25.41
C MET A 36 0.21 8.81 -24.34
N GLN A 37 1.20 7.92 -24.47
CA GLN A 37 2.45 8.14 -23.75
C GLN A 37 3.16 9.31 -24.44
N ALA A 38 3.36 10.39 -23.70
CA ALA A 38 4.14 11.52 -24.17
C ALA A 38 5.53 11.01 -24.61
N PRO A 39 5.99 11.31 -25.84
CA PRO A 39 7.33 10.96 -26.27
C PRO A 39 8.36 11.53 -25.29
N GLY A 40 9.13 10.67 -24.62
CA GLY A 40 10.16 11.06 -23.66
C GLY A 40 9.80 10.95 -22.17
N ALA A 41 8.69 10.30 -21.80
CA ALA A 41 8.42 9.98 -20.40
C ALA A 41 9.49 9.03 -19.82
N HIS A 42 10.05 9.38 -18.65
CA HIS A 42 11.00 8.54 -17.93
C HIS A 42 10.34 7.20 -17.59
N LYS A 43 11.02 6.09 -17.89
CA LYS A 43 10.55 4.76 -17.50
C LYS A 43 11.26 4.33 -16.23
N MET A 44 10.48 4.04 -15.20
CA MET A 44 10.96 3.53 -13.93
C MET A 44 11.64 2.17 -14.13
N THR A 45 12.86 2.08 -13.62
CA THR A 45 13.63 0.86 -13.51
C THR A 45 13.05 -0.07 -12.44
N TYR A 46 13.51 -1.32 -12.43
CA TYR A 46 13.07 -2.31 -11.46
C TYR A 46 13.25 -1.87 -10.00
N LEU A 47 14.37 -1.22 -9.68
CA LEU A 47 14.63 -0.72 -8.34
C LEU A 47 13.70 0.44 -8.01
N GLU A 48 13.54 1.42 -8.90
CA GLU A 48 12.66 2.57 -8.68
C GLU A 48 11.21 2.15 -8.41
N THR A 49 10.70 1.15 -9.14
CA THR A 49 9.34 0.63 -8.91
C THR A 49 9.21 -0.07 -7.56
N ILE A 50 10.21 -0.88 -7.15
CA ILE A 50 10.22 -1.56 -5.85
C ILE A 50 10.35 -0.53 -4.72
N SER A 51 11.27 0.43 -4.84
CA SER A 51 11.47 1.52 -3.88
C SER A 51 10.21 2.36 -3.73
N ALA A 52 9.56 2.75 -4.84
CA ALA A 52 8.32 3.50 -4.80
C ALA A 52 7.20 2.69 -4.13
N SER A 53 7.03 1.41 -4.49
CA SER A 53 6.05 0.53 -3.86
C SER A 53 6.29 0.38 -2.36
N TRP A 54 7.55 0.26 -1.95
CA TRP A 54 7.92 0.16 -0.55
C TRP A 54 7.62 1.45 0.21
N VAL A 55 8.08 2.60 -0.29
CA VAL A 55 7.94 3.90 0.37
C VAL A 55 6.47 4.30 0.51
N ILE A 56 5.59 3.86 -0.39
CA ILE A 56 4.14 4.06 -0.27
C ILE A 56 3.58 3.41 1.00
N CYS A 57 4.02 2.20 1.34
CA CYS A 57 3.56 1.50 2.54
C CYS A 57 4.38 1.85 3.79
N ASP A 58 5.71 1.91 3.66
CA ASP A 58 6.72 2.03 4.72
C ASP A 58 6.30 1.35 6.02
N SER A 59 6.10 0.03 5.94
CA SER A 59 5.30 -0.75 6.88
C SER A 59 5.71 -0.58 8.34
N TRP A 60 7.01 -0.64 8.65
CA TRP A 60 7.50 -0.56 10.02
C TRP A 60 7.24 0.84 10.62
N ALA A 61 7.39 1.90 9.83
CA ALA A 61 7.17 3.27 10.26
C ALA A 61 5.67 3.53 10.50
N GLY A 62 4.80 3.00 9.63
CA GLY A 62 3.35 3.07 9.81
C GLY A 62 2.89 2.38 11.10
N VAL A 63 3.43 1.20 11.41
CA VAL A 63 3.12 0.49 12.66
C VAL A 63 3.71 1.24 13.87
N ALA A 64 4.94 1.74 13.77
CA ALA A 64 5.59 2.51 14.83
C ALA A 64 4.80 3.78 15.19
N GLY A 65 4.35 4.53 14.18
CA GLY A 65 3.59 5.77 14.37
C GLY A 65 2.17 5.58 14.89
N THR A 66 1.66 4.34 14.92
CA THR A 66 0.29 4.05 15.35
C THR A 66 0.21 3.00 16.47
N VAL A 67 1.35 2.68 17.11
CA VAL A 67 1.46 1.60 18.11
C VAL A 67 0.52 1.78 19.31
N ALA A 68 0.28 3.03 19.74
CA ALA A 68 -0.62 3.35 20.85
C ALA A 68 -2.06 2.83 20.62
N LEU A 69 -2.53 2.81 19.36
CA LEU A 69 -3.84 2.27 19.02
C LEU A 69 -3.93 0.77 19.29
N ALA A 70 -2.91 0.00 18.91
CA ALA A 70 -2.88 -1.44 19.17
C ALA A 70 -2.70 -1.76 20.66
N ILE A 71 -1.90 -0.97 21.40
CA ILE A 71 -1.73 -1.15 22.84
C ILE A 71 -3.09 -1.01 23.55
N SER A 72 -3.86 0.02 23.21
CA SER A 72 -5.19 0.25 23.80
C SER A 72 -6.23 -0.82 23.41
N GLN A 73 -6.06 -1.51 22.28
CA GLN A 73 -7.04 -2.44 21.71
C GLN A 73 -6.49 -3.87 21.55
N GLY A 74 -5.72 -4.34 22.51
CA GLY A 74 -5.30 -5.75 22.57
C GLY A 74 -3.89 -5.94 23.13
N GLY A 75 -3.09 -4.88 23.20
CA GLY A 75 -1.80 -4.92 23.85
C GLY A 75 -0.74 -5.71 23.06
N PRO A 76 0.27 -6.26 23.76
CA PRO A 76 1.37 -7.01 23.15
C PRO A 76 0.92 -8.18 22.27
N VAL A 77 -0.12 -8.92 22.66
CA VAL A 77 -0.68 -10.03 21.87
C VAL A 77 -1.12 -9.56 20.48
N THR A 78 -1.83 -8.43 20.36
CA THR A 78 -2.24 -7.90 19.05
C THR A 78 -1.04 -7.44 18.22
N LEU A 79 -0.04 -6.83 18.86
CA LEU A 79 1.16 -6.35 18.17
C LEU A 79 2.06 -7.47 17.63
N ILE A 80 2.04 -8.66 18.23
CA ILE A 80 2.83 -9.82 17.77
C ILE A 80 2.05 -10.69 16.80
N TYR A 81 0.84 -11.14 17.20
CA TYR A 81 0.08 -12.09 16.39
C TYR A 81 -0.70 -11.41 15.27
N GLY A 82 -1.03 -10.13 15.42
CA GLY A 82 -1.74 -9.34 14.41
C GLY A 82 -0.99 -9.27 13.07
N PRO A 83 0.31 -8.90 13.04
CA PRO A 83 1.11 -8.94 11.81
C PRO A 83 1.07 -10.28 11.06
N ILE A 84 1.07 -11.40 11.78
CA ILE A 84 1.03 -12.75 11.19
C ILE A 84 -0.33 -12.99 10.50
N ILE A 85 -1.42 -12.64 11.18
CA ILE A 85 -2.78 -12.78 10.63
C ILE A 85 -2.96 -11.86 9.42
N VAL A 86 -2.52 -10.60 9.55
CA VAL A 86 -2.61 -9.62 8.47
C VAL A 86 -1.76 -10.03 7.27
N LEU A 87 -0.56 -10.58 7.47
CA LEU A 87 0.24 -11.14 6.38
C LEU A 87 -0.54 -12.21 5.61
N LEU A 88 -1.26 -13.10 6.28
CA LEU A 88 -2.04 -14.14 5.60
C LEU A 88 -3.23 -13.55 4.83
N LEU A 89 -3.98 -12.64 5.46
CA LEU A 89 -5.18 -12.05 4.87
C LEU A 89 -4.83 -11.09 3.71
N VAL A 90 -3.97 -10.12 3.98
CA VAL A 90 -3.52 -9.15 2.97
C VAL A 90 -2.62 -9.82 1.96
N GLY A 91 -1.79 -10.78 2.35
CA GLY A 91 -0.95 -11.54 1.42
C GLY A 91 -1.75 -12.32 0.39
N ALA A 92 -2.87 -12.94 0.77
CA ALA A 92 -3.77 -13.58 -0.18
C ALA A 92 -4.37 -12.57 -1.19
N CYS A 93 -4.77 -11.39 -0.72
CA CYS A 93 -5.21 -10.30 -1.59
C CYS A 93 -4.08 -9.84 -2.52
N THR A 94 -2.88 -9.58 -1.98
CA THR A 94 -1.71 -9.11 -2.74
C THR A 94 -1.25 -10.12 -3.79
N LEU A 95 -1.30 -11.42 -3.49
CA LEU A 95 -1.04 -12.48 -4.47
C LEU A 95 -2.01 -12.39 -5.64
N THR A 96 -3.31 -12.22 -5.36
CA THR A 96 -4.33 -12.03 -6.41
C THR A 96 -4.08 -10.77 -7.24
N LEU A 97 -3.69 -9.66 -6.58
CA LEU A 97 -3.33 -8.42 -7.28
C LEU A 97 -2.08 -8.61 -8.16
N ALA A 98 -1.08 -9.35 -7.68
CA ALA A 98 0.14 -9.65 -8.41
C ALA A 98 -0.13 -10.53 -9.64
N GLU A 99 -0.97 -11.55 -9.52
CA GLU A 99 -1.41 -12.37 -10.66
C GLU A 99 -2.14 -11.52 -11.70
N LEU A 100 -3.11 -10.70 -11.29
CA LEU A 100 -3.85 -9.83 -12.20
C LEU A 100 -2.96 -8.76 -12.86
N ALA A 101 -2.02 -8.18 -12.12
CA ALA A 101 -1.05 -7.23 -12.66
C ALA A 101 -0.10 -7.87 -13.68
N SER A 102 0.20 -9.16 -13.55
CA SER A 102 1.04 -9.87 -14.51
C SER A 102 0.33 -10.09 -15.86
N VAL A 103 -0.99 -10.28 -15.84
CA VAL A 103 -1.80 -10.50 -17.06
C VAL A 103 -2.27 -9.18 -17.66
N TYR A 104 -2.69 -8.24 -16.83
CA TYR A 104 -3.27 -6.96 -17.21
C TYR A 104 -2.56 -5.79 -16.51
N PRO A 105 -1.31 -5.47 -16.88
CA PRO A 105 -0.51 -4.42 -16.25
C PRO A 105 -1.00 -3.03 -16.67
N THR A 106 -2.04 -2.52 -16.00
CA THR A 106 -2.66 -1.24 -16.32
C THR A 106 -2.70 -0.35 -15.08
N ALA A 107 -2.46 0.97 -15.23
CA ALA A 107 -2.53 1.92 -14.12
C ALA A 107 -3.93 1.98 -13.47
N GLY A 108 -4.97 1.60 -14.23
CA GLY A 108 -6.34 1.47 -13.73
C GLY A 108 -6.57 0.32 -12.73
N GLY A 109 -5.62 -0.61 -12.60
CA GLY A 109 -5.65 -1.69 -11.60
C GLY A 109 -7.03 -2.34 -11.42
N GLN A 110 -7.47 -2.40 -10.17
CA GLN A 110 -8.66 -3.13 -9.73
C GLN A 110 -9.96 -2.72 -10.43
N TYR A 111 -10.20 -1.42 -10.67
CA TYR A 111 -11.44 -0.99 -11.31
C TYR A 111 -11.47 -1.39 -12.79
N HIS A 112 -10.31 -1.34 -13.45
CA HIS A 112 -10.17 -1.78 -14.83
C HIS A 112 -10.36 -3.30 -14.94
N TRP A 113 -9.72 -4.07 -14.06
CA TRP A 113 -9.90 -5.53 -14.00
C TRP A 113 -11.34 -5.93 -13.71
N THR A 114 -12.03 -5.20 -12.83
CA THR A 114 -13.46 -5.43 -12.55
C THR A 114 -14.31 -5.21 -13.80
N SER A 115 -13.98 -4.24 -14.65
CA SER A 115 -14.74 -3.96 -15.87
C SER A 115 -14.66 -5.09 -16.92
N ILE A 116 -13.54 -5.82 -16.95
CA ILE A 116 -13.29 -6.90 -17.92
C ILE A 116 -13.69 -8.28 -17.39
N MET A 117 -13.57 -8.54 -16.07
CA MET A 117 -13.83 -9.85 -15.48
C MET A 117 -15.25 -10.02 -14.95
N ALA A 118 -15.92 -8.93 -14.55
CA ALA A 118 -17.27 -9.03 -14.00
C ALA A 118 -18.31 -9.38 -15.10
N PRO A 119 -19.45 -9.99 -14.72
CA PRO A 119 -20.53 -10.28 -15.67
C PRO A 119 -21.00 -9.03 -16.42
N LYS A 120 -21.19 -9.15 -17.74
CA LYS A 120 -21.50 -8.01 -18.64
C LYS A 120 -22.72 -7.18 -18.22
N SER A 121 -23.67 -7.75 -17.49
CA SER A 121 -24.86 -7.04 -16.99
C SER A 121 -24.56 -6.04 -15.88
N ILE A 122 -23.50 -6.25 -15.09
CA ILE A 122 -23.20 -5.47 -13.89
C ILE A 122 -21.77 -4.89 -13.85
N ASN A 123 -20.93 -5.20 -14.84
CA ASN A 123 -19.52 -4.83 -14.86
C ASN A 123 -19.27 -3.31 -14.73
N ARG A 124 -20.09 -2.48 -15.38
CA ARG A 124 -19.98 -1.01 -15.30
C ARG A 124 -20.27 -0.50 -13.89
N GLY A 125 -21.31 -1.03 -13.25
CA GLY A 125 -21.68 -0.68 -11.88
C GLY A 125 -20.61 -1.09 -10.88
N LEU A 126 -20.15 -2.35 -10.96
CA LEU A 126 -19.10 -2.87 -10.08
C LEU A 126 -17.76 -2.15 -10.27
N SER A 127 -17.35 -1.89 -11.51
CA SER A 127 -16.12 -1.15 -11.82
C SER A 127 -16.18 0.28 -11.26
N TYR A 128 -17.30 0.98 -11.43
CA TYR A 128 -17.49 2.32 -10.86
C TYR A 128 -17.43 2.29 -9.32
N CYS A 129 -18.14 1.35 -8.68
CA CYS A 129 -18.08 1.17 -7.23
C CYS A 129 -16.65 0.89 -6.75
N CYS A 130 -15.91 0.01 -7.44
CA CYS A 130 -14.52 -0.30 -7.14
C CYS A 130 -13.64 0.96 -7.23
N GLY A 131 -13.76 1.74 -8.31
CA GLY A 131 -13.01 2.99 -8.47
C GLY A 131 -13.33 4.03 -7.40
N MET A 132 -14.61 4.19 -7.03
CA MET A 132 -15.04 5.10 -5.97
C MET A 132 -14.48 4.69 -4.61
N VAL A 133 -14.59 3.41 -4.24
CA VAL A 133 -14.05 2.90 -2.98
C VAL A 133 -12.53 3.08 -2.95
N ASN A 134 -11.82 2.77 -4.04
CA ASN A 134 -10.39 2.96 -4.14
C ASN A 134 -10.00 4.43 -3.92
N MET A 135 -10.70 5.37 -4.59
CA MET A 135 -10.46 6.80 -4.43
C MET A 135 -10.63 7.26 -2.97
N PHE A 136 -11.73 6.86 -2.31
CA PHE A 136 -11.95 7.20 -0.90
C PHE A 136 -10.90 6.58 0.02
N SER A 137 -10.49 5.34 -0.25
CA SER A 137 -9.42 4.69 0.49
C SER A 137 -8.11 5.45 0.39
N TRP A 138 -7.70 5.86 -0.81
CA TRP A 138 -6.47 6.66 -1.00
C TRP A 138 -6.54 8.04 -0.31
N ILE A 139 -7.71 8.71 -0.33
CA ILE A 139 -7.91 9.96 0.42
C ILE A 139 -7.75 9.74 1.94
N ALA A 140 -8.35 8.66 2.45
CA ALA A 140 -8.27 8.30 3.88
C ALA A 140 -6.83 7.93 4.29
N ILE A 141 -6.12 7.17 3.45
CA ILE A 141 -4.71 6.80 3.68
C ILE A 141 -3.84 8.06 3.74
N CYS A 142 -3.94 8.95 2.74
CA CYS A 142 -3.16 10.19 2.73
C CYS A 142 -3.41 11.05 3.98
N THR A 143 -4.67 11.15 4.41
CA THR A 143 -5.07 11.85 5.65
C THR A 143 -4.43 11.21 6.88
N GLY A 144 -4.47 9.87 6.96
CA GLY A 144 -3.91 9.10 8.07
C GLY A 144 -2.37 9.17 8.13
N ILE A 145 -1.69 9.24 7.00
CA ILE A 145 -0.22 9.34 6.98
C ILE A 145 0.24 10.77 7.31
N ALA A 146 -0.46 11.79 6.80
CA ALA A 146 -0.04 13.18 6.97
C ALA A 146 -0.10 13.68 8.42
N ILE A 147 -0.85 13.03 9.32
CA ILE A 147 -0.89 13.40 10.75
C ILE A 147 0.36 12.96 11.52
N ILE A 148 1.00 11.87 11.11
CA ILE A 148 2.19 11.31 11.78
C ILE A 148 3.32 12.35 11.91
N PRO A 149 3.79 13.03 10.85
CA PRO A 149 4.85 14.03 10.98
C PRO A 149 4.43 15.23 11.85
N ALA A 150 3.15 15.60 11.86
CA ALA A 150 2.66 16.64 12.76
C ALA A 150 2.76 16.21 14.23
N GLN A 151 2.41 14.96 14.54
CA GLN A 151 2.57 14.38 15.87
C GLN A 151 4.05 14.28 16.27
N CYS A 152 4.94 13.87 15.35
CA CYS A 152 6.38 13.84 15.61
C CYS A 152 6.94 15.23 15.94
N ILE A 153 6.53 16.28 15.20
CA ILE A 153 6.97 17.66 15.46
C ILE A 153 6.50 18.13 16.84
N VAL A 154 5.22 17.92 17.16
CA VAL A 154 4.68 18.27 18.48
C VAL A 154 5.40 17.48 19.59
N GLY A 155 5.71 16.21 19.35
CA GLY A 155 6.47 15.40 20.30
C GLY A 155 7.89 15.88 20.53
N MET A 156 8.59 16.32 19.49
CA MET A 156 9.89 16.98 19.65
C MET A 156 9.77 18.27 20.49
N ILE A 157 8.72 19.08 20.28
CA ILE A 157 8.50 20.31 21.06
C ILE A 157 8.29 19.98 22.54
N VAL A 158 7.45 18.99 22.85
CA VAL A 158 7.20 18.54 24.24
C VAL A 158 8.48 18.00 24.88
N PHE A 159 9.28 17.23 24.13
CA PHE A 159 10.54 16.68 24.62
C PHE A 159 11.54 17.76 25.04
N TYR A 160 11.71 18.82 24.24
CA TYR A 160 12.64 19.91 24.55
C TYR A 160 12.06 20.98 25.49
N ASN A 161 10.73 21.11 25.56
CA ASN A 161 10.04 22.08 26.42
C ASN A 161 8.97 21.39 27.27
N PRO A 162 9.32 20.84 28.44
CA PRO A 162 8.38 20.09 29.29
C PRO A 162 7.15 20.89 29.77
N ASN A 163 7.25 22.22 29.80
CA ASN A 163 6.15 23.12 30.19
C ASN A 163 5.14 23.38 29.06
N TYR A 164 5.41 22.90 27.84
CA TYR A 164 4.51 23.07 26.71
C TYR A 164 3.35 22.09 26.81
N SER A 165 2.13 22.62 26.84
CA SER A 165 0.90 21.81 26.79
C SER A 165 0.40 21.75 25.34
N PRO A 166 0.52 20.59 24.66
CA PRO A 166 0.02 20.45 23.30
C PRO A 166 -1.51 20.56 23.28
N GLN A 167 -2.02 21.32 22.31
CA GLN A 167 -3.46 21.49 22.08
C GLN A 167 -3.80 20.88 20.72
N PRO A 168 -5.01 20.32 20.52
CA PRO A 168 -5.37 19.67 19.26
C PRO A 168 -5.21 20.56 18.02
N TRP A 169 -5.43 21.87 18.17
CA TRP A 169 -5.28 22.84 17.09
C TRP A 169 -3.82 23.08 16.69
N HIS A 170 -2.84 22.88 17.58
CA HIS A 170 -1.41 22.95 17.23
C HIS A 170 -1.07 21.88 16.19
N SER A 171 -1.42 20.62 16.48
CA SER A 171 -1.21 19.49 15.57
C SER A 171 -1.99 19.67 14.27
N PHE A 172 -3.23 20.18 14.34
CA PHE A 172 -4.05 20.45 13.15
C PHE A 172 -3.41 21.50 12.22
N LEU A 173 -2.91 22.61 12.75
CA LEU A 173 -2.28 23.64 11.92
C LEU A 173 -0.99 23.14 11.27
N ILE A 174 -0.16 22.39 12.00
CA ILE A 174 1.06 21.76 11.46
C ILE A 174 0.68 20.75 10.36
N TYR A 175 -0.33 19.92 10.62
CA TYR A 175 -0.89 18.98 9.66
C TYR A 175 -1.33 19.67 8.35
N GLN A 176 -2.03 20.80 8.44
CA GLN A 176 -2.44 21.54 7.24
C GLN A 176 -1.27 22.21 6.52
N ALA A 177 -0.26 22.69 7.25
CA ALA A 177 0.96 23.20 6.64
C ALA A 177 1.70 22.11 5.85
N ILE A 178 1.81 20.90 6.42
CA ILE A 178 2.42 19.74 5.75
C ILE A 178 1.64 19.38 4.48
N ASN A 179 0.30 19.31 4.54
CA ASN A 179 -0.52 19.07 3.35
C ASN A 179 -0.30 20.12 2.26
N GLY A 180 -0.19 21.40 2.64
CA GLY A 180 0.12 22.49 1.70
C GLY A 180 1.49 22.31 1.03
N ILE A 181 2.51 21.91 1.79
CA ILE A 181 3.86 21.63 1.27
C ILE A 181 3.83 20.43 0.31
N VAL A 182 3.17 19.33 0.69
CA VAL A 182 3.04 18.12 -0.14
C VAL A 182 2.27 18.43 -1.43
N LEU A 183 1.20 19.23 -1.35
CA LEU A 183 0.45 19.67 -2.53
C LEU A 183 1.33 20.48 -3.49
N LEU A 184 2.08 21.46 -2.96
CA LEU A 184 2.99 22.27 -3.77
C LEU A 184 4.07 21.41 -4.42
N TYR A 185 4.65 20.47 -3.67
CA TYR A 185 5.64 19.52 -4.16
C TYR A 185 5.07 18.64 -5.29
N ASN A 186 3.86 18.10 -5.12
CA ASN A 186 3.19 17.27 -6.12
C ASN A 186 2.91 18.03 -7.42
N ILE A 187 2.53 19.31 -7.34
CA ILE A 187 2.27 20.15 -8.52
C ILE A 187 3.57 20.53 -9.25
N THR A 188 4.65 20.80 -8.52
CA THR A 188 5.83 21.49 -9.08
C THR A 188 7.06 20.60 -9.31
N LEU A 189 7.32 19.62 -8.45
CA LEU A 189 8.62 18.95 -8.35
C LEU A 189 8.57 17.42 -8.54
N LEU A 190 7.40 16.79 -8.35
CA LEU A 190 7.27 15.32 -8.37
C LEU A 190 7.89 14.68 -9.62
N LYS A 191 7.56 15.20 -10.81
CA LYS A 191 8.08 14.68 -12.09
C LYS A 191 9.61 14.74 -12.24
N ARG A 192 10.29 15.57 -11.45
CA ARG A 192 11.75 15.76 -11.48
C ARG A 192 12.47 15.06 -10.32
N SER A 193 11.72 14.45 -9.40
CA SER A 193 12.23 14.03 -8.09
C SER A 193 11.91 12.58 -7.77
N LEU A 194 11.72 11.73 -8.80
CA LEU A 194 11.45 10.30 -8.61
C LEU A 194 12.57 9.57 -7.86
N TRP A 195 13.83 10.05 -7.97
CA TRP A 195 14.98 9.56 -7.22
C TRP A 195 14.81 9.64 -5.69
N ILE A 196 13.90 10.50 -5.20
CA ILE A 196 13.60 10.60 -3.76
C ILE A 196 13.05 9.27 -3.24
N HIS A 197 12.28 8.52 -4.03
CA HIS A 197 11.76 7.22 -3.59
C HIS A 197 12.88 6.22 -3.29
N ASP A 198 13.93 6.18 -4.12
CA ASP A 198 15.09 5.31 -3.89
C ASP A 198 15.87 5.74 -2.65
N VAL A 199 16.13 7.03 -2.48
CA VAL A 199 16.83 7.54 -1.28
C VAL A 199 16.00 7.27 -0.03
N SER A 200 14.70 7.54 -0.07
CA SER A 200 13.78 7.26 1.03
C SER A 200 13.73 5.77 1.37
N PHE A 201 13.77 4.87 0.39
CA PHE A 201 13.85 3.42 0.61
C PHE A 201 15.06 3.05 1.47
N PHE A 202 16.26 3.50 1.10
CA PHE A 202 17.47 3.19 1.88
C PHE A 202 17.48 3.88 3.25
N VAL A 203 17.02 5.14 3.31
CA VAL A 203 16.97 5.90 4.57
C VAL A 203 16.00 5.25 5.56
N THR A 204 14.84 4.80 5.13
CA THR A 204 13.86 4.18 6.04
C THR A 204 14.34 2.82 6.55
N ILE A 205 14.95 1.99 5.70
CA ILE A 205 15.56 0.72 6.14
C ILE A 205 16.73 0.97 7.11
N ALA A 206 17.57 1.97 6.84
CA ALA A 206 18.63 2.36 7.76
C ALA A 206 18.07 2.87 9.10
N SER A 207 16.96 3.61 9.07
CA SER A 207 16.28 4.14 10.26
C SER A 207 15.65 3.02 11.08
N PHE A 208 14.99 2.06 10.44
CA PHE A 208 14.50 0.83 11.07
C PHE A 208 15.63 0.12 11.84
N LEU A 209 16.77 -0.12 11.19
CA LEU A 209 17.91 -0.80 11.82
C LEU A 209 18.47 0.03 12.98
N ALA A 210 18.70 1.33 12.75
CA ALA A 210 19.27 2.21 13.74
C ALA A 210 18.40 2.30 15.01
N ILE A 211 17.08 2.48 14.86
CA ILE A 211 16.15 2.59 15.98
C ILE A 211 16.06 1.25 16.72
N THR A 212 15.87 0.14 15.98
CA THR A 212 15.75 -1.20 16.57
C THR A 212 16.99 -1.56 17.40
N ILE A 213 18.18 -1.38 16.84
CA ILE A 213 19.46 -1.69 17.50
C ILE A 213 19.67 -0.76 18.70
N THR A 214 19.41 0.53 18.56
CA THR A 214 19.64 1.51 19.64
C THR A 214 18.73 1.24 20.82
N CYS A 215 17.44 0.98 20.61
CA CYS A 215 16.50 0.63 21.67
C CYS A 215 16.94 -0.64 22.39
N LEU A 216 17.25 -1.72 21.66
CA LEU A 216 17.73 -2.98 22.26
C LEU A 216 19.02 -2.81 23.07
N ALA A 217 19.97 -2.03 22.56
CA ALA A 217 21.22 -1.73 23.24
C ALA A 217 21.00 -0.89 24.51
N LYS A 218 20.08 0.09 24.45
CA LYS A 218 19.79 1.00 25.56
C LYS A 218 18.93 0.36 26.65
N SER A 219 18.13 -0.65 26.32
CA SER A 219 17.33 -1.40 27.29
C SER A 219 18.11 -2.52 27.97
N SER A 220 19.30 -2.90 27.47
CA SER A 220 20.13 -3.92 28.12
C SER A 220 20.53 -3.52 29.54
N PRO A 221 20.43 -4.41 30.55
CA PRO A 221 19.89 -5.79 30.52
C PRO A 221 18.40 -5.89 30.92
N ASN A 222 17.71 -4.76 31.07
CA ASN A 222 16.35 -4.62 31.58
C ASN A 222 15.30 -4.83 30.48
N TYR A 223 15.17 -6.07 30.01
CA TYR A 223 14.13 -6.45 29.06
C TYR A 223 12.85 -6.90 29.75
N GLU A 224 11.70 -6.66 29.12
CA GLU A 224 10.42 -7.17 29.60
C GLU A 224 10.39 -8.70 29.57
N PRO A 225 9.78 -9.37 30.58
CA PRO A 225 9.69 -10.81 30.60
C PRO A 225 8.90 -11.36 29.39
N SER A 226 9.37 -12.46 28.78
CA SER A 226 8.67 -13.09 27.65
C SER A 226 7.21 -13.42 27.94
N LYS A 227 6.85 -13.72 29.19
CA LYS A 227 5.45 -13.95 29.57
C LYS A 227 4.59 -12.70 29.36
N SER A 228 5.12 -11.51 29.63
CA SER A 228 4.45 -10.24 29.41
C SER A 228 4.33 -9.96 27.91
N VAL A 229 5.44 -10.05 27.19
CA VAL A 229 5.50 -9.77 25.74
C VAL A 229 4.57 -10.67 24.93
N TRP A 230 4.55 -11.97 25.20
CA TRP A 230 3.80 -12.94 24.39
C TRP A 230 2.40 -13.27 24.93
N GLY A 231 2.11 -12.94 26.19
CA GLY A 231 0.91 -13.39 26.90
C GLY A 231 0.00 -12.27 27.42
N THR A 232 0.45 -11.01 27.42
CA THR A 232 -0.37 -9.89 27.92
C THR A 232 -1.37 -9.44 26.87
N PHE A 233 -2.66 -9.51 27.23
CA PHE A 233 -3.76 -8.97 26.45
C PHE A 233 -4.41 -7.82 27.22
N LEU A 234 -4.47 -6.64 26.61
CA LEU A 234 -5.07 -5.44 27.19
C LEU A 234 -6.35 -5.10 26.44
N ASN A 235 -7.44 -4.86 27.15
CA ASN A 235 -8.71 -4.48 26.53
C ASN A 235 -9.18 -3.09 27.01
N GLY A 236 -8.63 -2.04 26.40
CA GLY A 236 -9.10 -0.66 26.54
C GLY A 236 -10.14 -0.25 25.50
N SER A 237 -10.61 -1.18 24.66
CA SER A 237 -11.51 -0.88 23.53
C SER A 237 -12.96 -0.53 23.93
N GLY A 238 -13.35 -0.80 25.18
CA GLY A 238 -14.73 -0.68 25.66
C GLY A 238 -15.64 -1.86 25.30
N TRP A 239 -15.18 -2.81 24.48
CA TRP A 239 -15.94 -4.04 24.19
C TRP A 239 -15.82 -5.06 25.30
N LYS A 240 -16.94 -5.71 25.66
CA LYS A 240 -16.94 -6.79 26.66
C LYS A 240 -16.20 -8.05 26.19
N SER A 241 -16.17 -8.29 24.87
CA SER A 241 -15.52 -9.46 24.28
C SER A 241 -14.07 -9.15 23.92
N GLY A 242 -13.14 -9.90 24.49
CA GLY A 242 -11.72 -9.83 24.13
C GLY A 242 -11.47 -10.17 22.65
N GLY A 243 -12.29 -11.04 22.05
CA GLY A 243 -12.19 -11.34 20.62
C GLY A 243 -12.53 -10.14 19.74
N VAL A 244 -13.55 -9.35 20.11
CA VAL A 244 -13.90 -8.12 19.39
C VAL A 244 -12.79 -7.08 19.57
N ALA A 245 -12.27 -6.92 20.78
CA ALA A 245 -11.16 -6.02 21.06
C ALA A 245 -9.91 -6.39 20.23
N PHE A 246 -9.59 -7.69 20.13
CA PHE A 246 -8.49 -8.16 19.29
C PHE A 246 -8.72 -7.81 17.81
N LEU A 247 -9.92 -8.06 17.27
CA LEU A 247 -10.24 -7.74 15.88
C LEU A 247 -10.20 -6.24 15.59
N THR A 248 -10.64 -5.38 16.51
CA THR A 248 -10.52 -3.93 16.35
C THR A 248 -9.07 -3.47 16.46
N GLY A 249 -8.26 -4.12 17.29
CA GLY A 249 -6.82 -3.87 17.39
C GLY A 249 -6.03 -4.23 16.13
N LEU A 250 -6.52 -5.17 15.31
CA LEU A 250 -5.88 -5.53 14.03
C LEU A 250 -5.79 -4.36 13.03
N VAL A 251 -6.47 -3.24 13.29
CA VAL A 251 -6.35 -2.01 12.48
C VAL A 251 -4.90 -1.53 12.38
N ASN A 252 -4.12 -1.56 13.46
CA ASN A 252 -2.72 -1.11 13.44
C ASN A 252 -1.80 -2.07 12.64
N PRO A 253 -1.81 -3.39 12.89
CA PRO A 253 -1.08 -4.32 12.02
C PRO A 253 -1.54 -4.25 10.56
N ASN A 254 -2.81 -4.03 10.29
CA ASN A 254 -3.31 -3.84 8.92
C ASN A 254 -2.76 -2.57 8.26
N TYR A 255 -2.52 -1.52 9.05
CA TYR A 255 -1.98 -0.25 8.56
C TYR A 255 -0.59 -0.40 7.92
N MET A 256 0.16 -1.45 8.26
CA MET A 256 1.48 -1.75 7.67
C MET A 256 1.43 -1.96 6.14
N TYR A 257 0.27 -2.35 5.60
CA TYR A 257 0.05 -2.56 4.16
C TYR A 257 -0.91 -1.54 3.56
N ALA A 258 -1.11 -0.39 4.22
CA ALA A 258 -1.87 0.70 3.65
C ALA A 258 -1.24 1.13 2.32
N GLY A 259 -2.03 1.16 1.25
CA GLY A 259 -1.56 1.53 -0.10
C GLY A 259 -0.76 0.44 -0.80
N ILE A 260 -0.89 -0.84 -0.41
CA ILE A 260 -0.17 -1.96 -1.05
C ILE A 260 -0.38 -2.02 -2.57
N ASP A 261 -1.53 -1.58 -3.06
CA ASP A 261 -1.89 -1.50 -4.48
C ASP A 261 -1.23 -0.34 -5.22
N GLY A 262 -0.46 0.53 -4.54
CA GLY A 262 0.16 1.72 -5.12
C GLY A 262 1.05 1.44 -6.33
N ALA A 263 1.74 0.29 -6.33
CA ALA A 263 2.56 -0.13 -7.47
C ALA A 263 1.74 -0.34 -8.75
N LEU A 264 0.45 -0.72 -8.64
CA LEU A 264 -0.44 -0.90 -9.78
C LEU A 264 -0.62 0.39 -10.55
N HIS A 265 -0.75 1.51 -9.83
CA HIS A 265 -1.00 2.83 -10.41
C HIS A 265 0.21 3.40 -11.17
N LEU A 266 1.39 2.80 -10.98
CA LEU A 266 2.62 3.16 -11.68
C LEU A 266 2.90 2.25 -12.88
N ALA A 267 2.01 1.29 -13.19
CA ALA A 267 2.27 0.28 -14.22
C ALA A 267 2.64 0.88 -15.60
N GLU A 268 2.04 2.01 -15.98
CA GLU A 268 2.31 2.67 -17.26
C GLU A 268 3.69 3.36 -17.31
N GLU A 269 4.29 3.63 -16.15
CA GLU A 269 5.59 4.28 -16.02
C GLU A 269 6.72 3.24 -15.89
N CYS A 270 6.40 1.96 -15.76
CA CYS A 270 7.36 0.89 -15.50
C CYS A 270 7.94 0.26 -16.77
N ILE A 271 9.22 -0.14 -16.71
CA ILE A 271 9.79 -1.08 -17.69
C ILE A 271 9.27 -2.49 -17.36
N ASP A 272 8.73 -3.19 -18.36
CA ASP A 272 8.18 -4.55 -18.21
C ASP A 272 7.17 -4.69 -17.06
N ALA A 273 6.14 -3.84 -17.06
CA ALA A 273 5.14 -3.74 -16.00
C ALA A 273 4.52 -5.09 -15.57
N ALA A 274 4.30 -6.02 -16.51
CA ALA A 274 3.81 -7.38 -16.25
C ALA A 274 4.72 -8.22 -15.33
N ILE A 275 5.98 -7.84 -15.19
CA ILE A 275 6.98 -8.54 -14.37
C ILE A 275 7.33 -7.71 -13.14
N VAL A 276 7.62 -6.42 -13.31
CA VAL A 276 8.10 -5.58 -12.21
C VAL A 276 7.01 -5.25 -11.19
N VAL A 277 5.78 -4.97 -11.63
CA VAL A 277 4.68 -4.60 -10.71
C VAL A 277 4.33 -5.75 -9.77
N PRO A 278 4.12 -6.99 -10.25
CA PRO A 278 3.91 -8.14 -9.35
C PRO A 278 5.08 -8.35 -8.37
N ARG A 279 6.32 -8.17 -8.82
CA ARG A 279 7.50 -8.30 -7.96
C ARG A 279 7.55 -7.22 -6.89
N ALA A 280 7.20 -5.98 -7.25
CA ALA A 280 7.14 -4.85 -6.31
C ALA A 280 6.10 -5.09 -5.20
N LEU A 281 4.91 -5.58 -5.56
CA LEU A 281 3.88 -5.97 -4.59
C LEU A 281 4.39 -7.03 -3.60
N MET A 282 5.02 -8.10 -4.12
CA MET A 282 5.52 -9.19 -3.28
C MET A 282 6.73 -8.80 -2.44
N SER A 283 7.61 -7.92 -2.95
CA SER A 283 8.73 -7.39 -2.17
C SER A 283 8.23 -6.50 -1.03
N THR A 284 7.25 -5.63 -1.29
CA THR A 284 6.67 -4.75 -0.28
C THR A 284 5.99 -5.55 0.82
N LEU A 285 5.23 -6.60 0.45
CA LEU A 285 4.63 -7.53 1.39
C LEU A 285 5.70 -8.20 2.29
N THR A 286 6.76 -8.74 1.68
CA THR A 286 7.77 -9.54 2.39
C THR A 286 8.66 -8.68 3.28
N ILE A 287 9.22 -7.60 2.73
CA ILE A 287 10.07 -6.66 3.48
C ILE A 287 9.23 -5.99 4.58
N GLY A 288 7.95 -5.69 4.28
CA GLY A 288 7.04 -5.02 5.19
C GLY A 288 6.72 -5.85 6.41
N PHE A 289 6.43 -7.14 6.21
CA PHE A 289 6.28 -8.08 7.30
C PHE A 289 7.53 -8.18 8.17
N VAL A 290 8.68 -8.46 7.55
CA VAL A 290 9.93 -8.73 8.28
C VAL A 290 10.33 -7.53 9.13
N THR A 291 10.35 -6.34 8.54
CA THR A 291 10.71 -5.10 9.25
C THR A 291 9.74 -4.79 10.39
N SER A 292 8.43 -4.82 10.13
CA SER A 292 7.41 -4.50 11.13
C SER A 292 7.38 -5.52 12.27
N PHE A 293 7.47 -6.81 11.96
CA PHE A 293 7.43 -7.88 12.95
C PHE A 293 8.66 -7.85 13.86
N VAL A 294 9.85 -7.69 13.29
CA VAL A 294 11.10 -7.55 14.06
C VAL A 294 11.06 -6.29 14.93
N PHE A 295 10.63 -5.16 14.36
CA PHE A 295 10.52 -3.90 15.08
C PHE A 295 9.56 -4.01 16.27
N MET A 296 8.37 -4.59 16.08
CA MET A 296 7.36 -4.74 17.14
C MET A 296 7.85 -5.63 18.29
N ILE A 297 8.47 -6.77 17.99
CA ILE A 297 9.04 -7.64 19.02
C ILE A 297 10.10 -6.87 19.82
N ALA A 298 11.02 -6.19 19.12
CA ALA A 298 12.08 -5.43 19.77
C ALA A 298 11.51 -4.33 20.68
N MET A 299 10.53 -3.56 20.20
CA MET A 299 9.92 -2.49 21.00
C MET A 299 9.19 -3.05 22.23
N LEU A 300 8.43 -4.14 22.09
CA LEU A 300 7.74 -4.76 23.23
C LEU A 300 8.69 -5.26 24.31
N TYR A 301 9.86 -5.79 23.94
CA TYR A 301 10.89 -6.17 24.91
C TYR A 301 11.58 -4.95 25.55
N CYS A 302 11.55 -3.79 24.91
CA CYS A 302 12.20 -2.55 25.38
C CYS A 302 11.26 -1.62 26.16
N THR A 303 9.94 -1.82 26.09
CA THR A 303 8.92 -0.95 26.69
C THR A 303 8.33 -1.59 27.94
N SER A 304 8.65 -1.04 29.10
CA SER A 304 8.21 -1.55 30.41
C SER A 304 6.90 -0.96 30.93
N ASP A 305 6.50 0.24 30.45
CA ASP A 305 5.25 0.89 30.85
C ASP A 305 4.41 1.24 29.62
N LEU A 306 3.51 0.33 29.26
CA LEU A 306 2.61 0.49 28.12
C LEU A 306 1.54 1.56 28.37
N ASP A 307 1.14 1.77 29.62
CA ASP A 307 0.17 2.80 29.98
C ASP A 307 0.79 4.19 29.84
N ALA A 308 2.06 4.35 30.22
CA ALA A 308 2.80 5.60 30.01
C ALA A 308 2.98 5.92 28.51
N VAL A 309 3.12 4.92 27.64
CA VAL A 309 3.14 5.13 26.19
C VAL A 309 1.79 5.70 25.73
N VAL A 310 0.69 5.03 26.05
CA VAL A 310 -0.66 5.46 25.61
C VAL A 310 -1.06 6.81 26.22
N ALA A 311 -0.66 7.08 27.46
CA ALA A 311 -0.98 8.33 28.17
C ALA A 311 -0.01 9.48 27.83
N SER A 312 1.04 9.22 27.04
CA SER A 312 2.01 10.24 26.69
C SER A 312 1.34 11.37 25.90
N ASN A 313 1.84 12.60 26.07
CA ASN A 313 1.38 13.77 25.30
C ASN A 313 1.56 13.62 23.78
N THR A 314 2.31 12.59 23.36
CA THR A 314 2.64 12.28 21.98
C THR A 314 1.87 11.10 21.41
N GLY A 315 1.12 10.37 22.26
CA GLY A 315 0.52 9.07 21.91
C GLY A 315 1.61 8.05 21.60
#